data_AF-A0A945GEK3-F1
#
_entry.id   AF-A0A945GEK3-F1
#
_cell.length_a   1.000
_cell.length_b   1.000
_cell.length_c   1.000
_cell.angle_alpha   90.00
_cell.angle_beta   90.00
_cell.angle_gamma   90.00
#
_symmetry.space_group_name_H-M   'P 1'
#
loop_
_entity.id
_entity.type
_entity.pdbx_description
1 polymer ?
#
loop_
_entity_poly.entity_id
_entity_poly.type
_entity_poly.pdbx_seq_one_letter_code
_entity_poly.pdbx_strand_id
1 'polypeptide(L)'
;SLSDKLIKGKEIYKILFASSLMVLIDLLIEKSAPKLDYWEFVISPVPFSNYLWWFIFSLCFQYIFFKTVKSKEHNLSSNILFIQFIFFGMLALFL
;
A
#
# COMPACT_ATOMS: atom_id res chain seq x y z
N SER A 1 -13.66 -3.41 1.79
CA SER A 1 -12.21 -3.31 2.08
C SER A 1 -11.94 -3.27 3.60
N LEU A 2 -10.70 -3.47 4.06
CA LEU A 2 -10.29 -3.28 5.47
C LEU A 2 -10.64 -1.89 5.99
N SER A 3 -10.48 -0.86 5.14
CA SER A 3 -10.86 0.51 5.46
C SER A 3 -12.36 0.68 5.73
N ASP A 4 -13.24 -0.11 5.10
CA ASP A 4 -14.67 -0.10 5.41
C ASP A 4 -14.99 -0.68 6.79
N LYS A 5 -14.18 -1.64 7.28
CA LYS A 5 -14.35 -2.24 8.61
C LYS A 5 -13.84 -1.30 9.71
N LEU A 6 -12.68 -0.67 9.49
CA LEU A 6 -12.00 0.15 10.50
C LEU A 6 -12.55 1.58 10.60
N ILE A 7 -12.89 2.21 9.47
CA ILE A 7 -13.33 3.61 9.43
C ILE A 7 -14.83 3.66 9.16
N LYS A 8 -15.60 4.02 10.19
CA LYS A 8 -17.01 4.39 10.08
C LYS A 8 -17.10 5.88 9.74
N GLY A 9 -17.48 6.23 8.50
CA GLY A 9 -17.54 7.64 8.07
C GLY A 9 -17.56 7.82 6.56
N LYS A 10 -17.22 9.03 6.11
CA LYS A 10 -17.19 9.42 4.69
C LYS A 10 -16.20 8.57 3.89
N GLU A 11 -16.55 8.25 2.64
CA GLU A 11 -15.72 7.46 1.71
C GLU A 11 -14.30 8.03 1.56
N ILE A 12 -14.16 9.36 1.62
CA ILE A 12 -12.88 10.05 1.48
C ILE A 12 -11.85 9.60 2.54
N TYR A 13 -12.27 9.39 3.79
CA TYR A 13 -11.35 8.95 4.86
C TYR A 13 -10.91 7.50 4.65
N LYS A 14 -11.80 6.67 4.09
CA LYS A 14 -11.47 5.27 3.75
C LYS A 14 -10.47 5.19 2.61
N ILE A 15 -10.61 6.07 1.61
CA ILE A 15 -9.68 6.18 0.50
C ILE A 15 -8.33 6.67 0.99
N LEU A 16 -8.27 7.76 1.75
CA LEU A 16 -7.02 8.30 2.31
C LEU A 16 -6.27 7.26 3.15
N PHE A 17 -6.99 6.52 4.00
CA PHE A 17 -6.41 5.48 4.83
C PHE A 17 -5.88 4.30 3.99
N ALA A 18 -6.67 3.81 3.02
CA ALA A 18 -6.24 2.74 2.14
C ALA A 18 -5.01 3.14 1.30
N SER A 19 -4.98 4.37 0.79
CA SER A 19 -3.84 4.93 0.06
C SER A 19 -2.59 5.04 0.93
N SER A 20 -2.75 5.47 2.18
CA SER A 20 -1.62 5.53 3.13
C SER A 20 -1.05 4.15 3.43
N LEU A 21 -1.91 3.13 3.55
CA LEU A 21 -1.47 1.75 3.73
C LEU A 21 -0.68 1.23 2.51
N MET A 22 -1.06 1.61 1.29
CA MET A 22 -0.31 1.22 0.09
C MET A 22 1.12 1.78 0.09
N VAL A 23 1.28 3.06 0.47
CA VAL A 23 2.62 3.66 0.61
C VAL A 23 3.41 3.01 1.75
N LEU A 24 2.75 2.57 2.82
CA LEU A 24 3.43 1.88 3.92
C LEU A 24 3.97 0.51 3.49
N ILE A 25 3.25 -0.20 2.60
CA ILE A 25 3.78 -1.42 1.97
C ILE A 25 4.97 -1.07 1.07
N ASP A 26 4.87 -0.02 0.26
CA ASP A 26 5.94 0.42 -0.63
C ASP A 26 7.23 0.72 0.13
N LEU A 27 7.15 1.38 1.29
CA LEU A 27 8.30 1.61 2.19
C LEU A 27 9.00 0.31 2.64
N LEU A 28 8.26 -0.78 2.82
CA LEU A 28 8.83 -2.08 3.17
C LEU A 28 9.47 -2.74 1.95
N ILE A 29 8.80 -2.66 0.79
CA ILE A 29 9.30 -3.20 -0.47
C ILE A 29 10.63 -2.55 -0.82
N GLU A 30 10.71 -1.22 -0.78
CA GLU A 30 11.91 -0.45 -1.14
C GLU A 30 13.14 -0.81 -0.28
N LYS A 31 12.95 -1.27 0.96
CA LYS A 31 14.06 -1.76 1.79
C LYS A 31 14.60 -3.11 1.33
N SER A 32 13.72 -3.97 0.82
CA SER A 32 14.06 -5.32 0.36
C SER A 32 14.46 -5.38 -1.12
N ALA A 33 13.99 -4.45 -1.94
CA ALA A 33 14.13 -4.49 -3.40
C ALA A 33 15.59 -4.54 -3.89
N PRO A 34 16.55 -3.74 -3.35
CA PRO A 34 17.95 -3.82 -3.79
C PRO A 34 18.61 -5.15 -3.40
N LYS A 35 18.25 -5.70 -2.23
CA LYS A 35 18.84 -6.94 -1.70
C LYS A 35 18.32 -8.21 -2.39
N LEU A 36 17.19 -8.09 -3.08
CA LEU A 36 16.58 -9.15 -3.89
C LEU A 36 16.85 -8.97 -5.39
N ASP A 37 17.73 -8.03 -5.76
CA ASP A 37 18.04 -7.67 -7.16
C ASP A 37 16.79 -7.31 -7.99
N TYR A 38 15.79 -6.67 -7.38
CA TYR A 38 14.57 -6.24 -8.08
C TYR A 38 14.78 -4.91 -8.82
N TRP A 39 15.00 -3.85 -8.06
CA TRP A 39 15.39 -2.53 -8.55
C TRP A 39 16.12 -1.80 -7.43
N GLU A 40 16.93 -0.83 -7.82
CA GLU A 40 17.63 0.05 -6.90
C GLU A 40 17.63 1.47 -7.45
N PHE A 41 17.51 2.44 -6.55
CA PHE A 41 17.64 3.84 -6.90
C PHE A 41 19.12 4.25 -6.86
N VAL A 42 19.56 5.02 -7.86
CA VAL A 42 20.92 5.57 -7.92
C VAL A 42 21.23 6.48 -6.73
N ILE A 43 20.18 7.11 -6.16
CA ILE A 43 20.28 7.99 -5.00
C ILE A 43 19.73 7.24 -3.78
N SER A 44 20.53 7.19 -2.71
CA SER A 44 20.13 6.68 -1.39
C SER A 44 20.13 7.82 -0.37
N PRO A 45 19.05 8.03 0.40
CA PRO A 45 17.84 7.21 0.46
C PRO A 45 16.90 7.41 -0.76
N VAL A 46 15.95 6.48 -0.94
CA VAL A 46 14.93 6.54 -2.00
C VAL A 46 14.25 7.92 -2.02
N PRO A 47 14.12 8.57 -3.20
CA PRO A 47 13.54 9.90 -3.29
C PRO A 47 12.12 9.98 -2.75
N PHE A 48 11.81 11.04 -2.01
CA PHE A 48 10.45 11.30 -1.50
C PHE A 48 9.39 11.34 -2.61
N SER A 49 9.78 11.77 -3.81
CA SER A 49 8.90 11.79 -4.98
C SER A 49 8.32 10.41 -5.32
N ASN A 50 9.05 9.31 -5.08
CA ASN A 50 8.56 7.95 -5.32
C ASN A 50 7.31 7.66 -4.46
N TYR A 51 7.43 7.85 -3.16
CA TYR A 51 6.33 7.65 -2.21
C TYR A 51 5.16 8.59 -2.46
N LEU A 52 5.43 9.82 -2.87
CA LEU A 52 4.38 10.78 -3.24
C LEU A 52 3.62 10.31 -4.49
N TRP A 53 4.32 9.82 -5.51
CA TRP A 53 3.66 9.28 -6.71
C TRP A 53 2.83 8.05 -6.38
N TRP A 54 3.36 7.11 -5.61
CA TRP A 54 2.58 5.94 -5.15
C TRP A 54 1.36 6.34 -4.34
N PHE A 55 1.47 7.38 -3.51
CA PHE A 55 0.32 7.94 -2.81
C PHE A 55 -0.73 8.48 -3.79
N ILE A 56 -0.34 9.32 -4.76
CA ILE A 56 -1.25 9.90 -5.75
C ILE A 56 -1.93 8.82 -6.59
N PHE A 57 -1.17 7.86 -7.11
CA PHE A 57 -1.73 6.76 -7.90
C PHE A 57 -2.68 5.89 -7.06
N SER A 58 -2.29 5.59 -5.81
CA SER A 58 -3.18 4.85 -4.92
C SER A 58 -4.48 5.61 -4.65
N LEU A 59 -4.47 6.94 -4.51
CA LEU A 59 -5.69 7.73 -4.35
C LEU A 59 -6.61 7.59 -5.55
N CYS A 60 -6.05 7.70 -6.77
CA CYS A 60 -6.80 7.53 -8.00
C CYS A 60 -7.42 6.12 -8.08
N PHE A 61 -6.63 5.07 -7.83
CA PHE A 61 -7.13 3.70 -7.89
C PHE A 61 -8.15 3.39 -6.80
N GLN A 62 -7.95 3.86 -5.57
CA GLN A 62 -8.90 3.68 -4.50
C GLN A 62 -10.20 4.44 -4.78
N TYR A 63 -10.14 5.66 -5.32
CA TYR A 63 -11.32 6.39 -5.74
C TYR A 63 -12.13 5.62 -6.79
N ILE A 64 -11.46 5.13 -7.84
CA ILE A 64 -12.09 4.31 -8.88
C ILE A 64 -12.70 3.05 -8.26
N PHE A 65 -11.94 2.31 -7.45
CA PHE A 65 -12.40 1.08 -6.79
C PHE A 65 -13.66 1.31 -5.95
N PHE A 66 -13.68 2.38 -5.14
CA PHE A 66 -14.84 2.69 -4.31
C PHE A 66 -16.09 3.07 -5.13
N LYS A 67 -15.93 3.62 -6.34
CA LYS A 67 -17.05 3.99 -7.22
C LYS A 67 -17.53 2.85 -8.12
N THR A 68 -16.64 1.99 -8.61
CA THR A 68 -16.99 0.94 -9.58
C THR A 68 -17.38 -0.38 -8.92
N VAL A 69 -16.76 -0.73 -7.80
CA VAL A 69 -16.92 -2.04 -7.17
C VAL A 69 -18.06 -2.01 -6.14
N LYS A 70 -19.20 -2.58 -6.53
CA LYS A 70 -20.40 -2.68 -5.68
C LYS A 70 -20.31 -3.80 -4.63
N SER A 71 -19.82 -4.98 -5.01
CA SER A 71 -19.57 -6.08 -4.06
C SER A 71 -18.10 -6.11 -3.68
N LYS A 72 -17.80 -5.91 -2.40
CA LYS A 72 -16.43 -5.84 -1.90
C LYS A 72 -16.11 -7.10 -1.10
N GLU A 73 -15.17 -7.91 -1.58
CA GLU A 73 -14.70 -9.09 -0.85
C GLU A 73 -13.71 -8.69 0.26
N HIS A 74 -14.21 -8.66 1.49
CA HIS A 74 -13.43 -8.15 2.63
C HIS A 74 -12.39 -9.15 3.14
N ASN A 75 -12.67 -10.44 3.09
CA ASN A 75 -11.76 -11.46 3.63
C ASN A 75 -10.51 -11.59 2.75
N LEU A 76 -10.70 -11.71 1.44
CA LEU A 76 -9.58 -11.80 0.50
C LEU A 76 -8.68 -10.55 0.57
N SER A 77 -9.28 -9.36 0.46
CA SER A 77 -8.50 -8.10 0.46
C SER A 77 -7.72 -7.87 1.76
N SER A 78 -8.32 -8.18 2.93
CA SER A 78 -7.63 -8.02 4.22
C SER A 78 -6.51 -9.05 4.39
N ASN A 79 -6.73 -10.29 3.96
CA ASN A 79 -5.73 -11.35 4.05
C ASN A 79 -4.53 -11.07 3.15
N ILE A 80 -4.75 -10.63 1.91
CA ILE A 80 -3.67 -10.25 0.99
C ILE A 80 -2.84 -9.12 1.58
N LEU A 81 -3.50 -8.06 2.08
CA LEU A 81 -2.81 -6.93 2.70
C LEU A 81 -1.95 -7.38 3.88
N PHE A 82 -2.49 -8.22 4.76
CA PHE A 82 -1.78 -8.72 5.93
C PHE A 82 -0.57 -9.60 5.55
N ILE A 83 -0.75 -10.50 4.57
CA ILE A 83 0.33 -11.34 4.07
C ILE A 83 1.44 -10.48 3.46
N GLN A 84 1.10 -9.45 2.67
CA GLN A 84 2.12 -8.55 2.11
C GLN A 84 2.86 -7.78 3.20
N PHE A 85 2.15 -7.25 4.21
CA PHE A 85 2.80 -6.58 5.33
C PHE A 85 3.77 -7.47 6.10
N ILE A 86 3.36 -8.71 6.39
CA ILE A 86 4.24 -9.67 7.07
C ILE A 86 5.41 -10.03 6.17
N PHE A 87 5.16 -10.37 4.92
CA PHE A 87 6.19 -10.84 4.00
C PHE A 87 7.27 -9.77 3.78
N PHE A 88 6.87 -8.58 3.32
CA PHE A 88 7.82 -7.49 3.10
C PHE A 88 8.35 -6.89 4.40
N GLY A 89 7.59 -6.94 5.49
CA GLY A 89 8.07 -6.55 6.82
C GLY A 89 9.18 -7.47 7.32
N MET A 90 9.03 -8.78 7.17
CA MET A 90 10.07 -9.75 7.49
C MET A 90 11.29 -9.56 6.60
N LEU A 91 11.10 -9.41 5.29
CA LEU A 91 12.21 -9.13 4.37
C LEU A 91 12.92 -7.83 4.75
N ALA A 92 12.21 -6.75 5.02
CA ALA A 92 12.82 -5.47 5.38
C ALA A 92 13.56 -5.47 6.73
N LEU A 93 13.26 -6.43 7.62
CA LEU A 93 13.90 -6.56 8.93
C LEU A 93 15.09 -7.52 8.92
N PHE A 94 14.98 -8.65 8.21
CA PHE A 94 15.98 -9.72 8.24
C PHE A 94 16.93 -9.71 7.05
N LEU A 95 16.50 -9.15 5.93
CA LEU A 95 17.36 -8.92 4.77
C LEU A 95 18.02 -7.57 4.97
#